data_AF-A0A1D6HC29-F1
#
_entry.id   AF-A0A1D6HC29-F1
#
_cell.length_a   1.000
_cell.length_b   1.000
_cell.length_c   1.000
_cell.angle_alpha   90.00
_cell.angle_beta   90.00
_cell.angle_gamma   90.00
#
_symmetry.space_group_name_H-M   'P 1'
#
loop_
_entity.id
_entity.type
_entity.pdbx_description
1 polymer ?
#
loop_
_entity_poly.entity_id
_entity_poly.type
_entity_poly.pdbx_seq_one_letter_code
_entity_poly.pdbx_strand_id
1 'polypeptide(L)'
;MQLNASRIKVLQAQDDLVTDMLKSASKELLRISRDHLTYKKLLKTLIVQSLLRLKEPAVLLRCRKEDLQLVDLVLESARNEYANKARNQNNKNTLFVPIT
;
A
#
# COMPACT_ATOMS: atom_id res chain seq x y z
N MET A 1 -14.17 -44.39 -9.53
CA MET A 1 -14.79 -43.09 -9.20
C MET A 1 -14.36 -42.48 -7.86
N GLN A 2 -13.94 -43.26 -6.85
CA GLN A 2 -13.54 -42.73 -5.52
C GLN A 2 -12.20 -41.94 -5.51
N LEU A 3 -11.24 -42.27 -6.39
CA LEU A 3 -9.92 -41.63 -6.42
C LEU A 3 -9.95 -40.14 -6.80
N ASN A 4 -10.84 -39.75 -7.72
CA ASN A 4 -11.02 -38.35 -8.11
C ASN A 4 -11.67 -37.53 -6.99
N ALA A 5 -12.62 -38.13 -6.25
CA ALA A 5 -13.24 -37.48 -5.10
C ALA A 5 -12.24 -37.22 -3.97
N SER A 6 -11.36 -38.18 -3.67
CA SER A 6 -10.28 -37.99 -2.69
C SER A 6 -9.29 -36.92 -3.13
N ARG A 7 -8.92 -36.87 -4.42
CA ARG A 7 -8.03 -35.84 -4.96
C ARG A 7 -8.63 -34.43 -4.86
N ILE A 8 -9.91 -34.28 -5.21
CA ILE A 8 -10.62 -32.99 -5.08
C ILE A 8 -10.66 -32.54 -3.61
N LYS A 9 -10.93 -33.44 -2.67
CA LYS A 9 -10.94 -33.12 -1.23
C LYS A 9 -9.58 -32.62 -0.72
N VAL A 10 -8.47 -33.21 -1.18
CA VAL A 10 -7.13 -32.74 -0.83
C VAL A 10 -6.88 -31.35 -1.39
N LEU A 11 -7.25 -31.09 -2.64
CA LEU A 11 -7.11 -29.77 -3.24
C LEU A 11 -7.96 -28.71 -2.54
N GLN A 12 -9.18 -29.05 -2.15
CA GLN A 12 -10.04 -28.16 -1.36
C GLN A 12 -9.42 -27.84 0.00
N ALA A 13 -8.93 -28.85 0.74
CA ALA A 13 -8.28 -28.61 2.02
C ALA A 13 -7.00 -27.74 1.89
N GLN A 14 -6.26 -27.87 0.79
CA GLN A 14 -5.12 -27.01 0.50
C GLN A 14 -5.53 -25.57 0.20
N ASP A 15 -6.57 -25.37 -0.60
CA ASP A 15 -7.12 -24.05 -0.94
C ASP A 15 -7.70 -23.36 0.31
N ASP A 16 -8.42 -24.11 1.15
CA ASP A 16 -8.95 -23.63 2.43
C ASP A 16 -7.81 -23.16 3.35
N LEU A 17 -6.74 -23.94 3.46
CA LEU A 17 -5.58 -23.60 4.28
C LEU A 17 -4.91 -22.29 3.80
N VAL A 18 -4.69 -22.16 2.50
CA VAL A 18 -4.07 -20.95 1.91
C VAL A 18 -4.99 -19.75 2.11
N THR A 19 -6.29 -19.94 1.92
CA THR A 19 -7.30 -18.89 2.10
C THR A 19 -7.37 -18.42 3.54
N ASP A 20 -7.32 -19.32 4.51
CA ASP A 20 -7.36 -18.97 5.93
C ASP A 20 -6.06 -18.30 6.39
N MET A 21 -4.91 -18.71 5.84
CA MET A 21 -3.65 -18.00 6.03
C MET A 21 -3.73 -16.56 5.48
N LEU A 22 -4.29 -16.37 4.28
CA LEU A 22 -4.47 -15.05 3.68
C LEU A 22 -5.40 -14.16 4.52
N LYS A 23 -6.52 -14.70 5.00
CA LYS A 23 -7.45 -13.98 5.89
C LYS A 23 -6.76 -13.56 7.18
N SER A 24 -5.95 -14.44 7.78
CA SER A 24 -5.22 -14.17 9.01
C SER A 24 -4.18 -13.06 8.81
N ALA A 25 -3.37 -13.15 7.75
CA ALA A 25 -2.41 -12.10 7.41
C ALA A 25 -3.09 -10.75 7.14
N SER A 26 -4.23 -10.75 6.43
CA SER A 26 -5.02 -9.53 6.18
C SER A 26 -5.54 -8.89 7.47
N LYS A 27 -5.95 -9.70 8.46
CA LYS A 27 -6.35 -9.20 9.78
C LYS A 27 -5.18 -8.56 10.54
N GLU A 28 -3.98 -9.11 10.43
CA GLU A 28 -2.80 -8.51 11.05
C GLU A 28 -2.43 -7.18 10.39
N LEU A 29 -2.58 -7.04 9.06
CA LEU A 29 -2.37 -5.75 8.37
C LEU A 29 -3.31 -4.65 8.88
N LEU A 30 -4.56 -4.99 9.24
CA LEU A 30 -5.50 -4.03 9.85
C LEU A 30 -5.05 -3.52 11.23
N ARG A 31 -4.14 -4.23 11.91
CA ARG A 31 -3.60 -3.76 13.20
C ARG A 31 -2.51 -2.71 13.01
N ILE A 32 -1.84 -2.68 11.87
CA ILE A 32 -0.75 -1.73 11.59
C ILE A 32 -1.26 -0.28 11.59
N SER A 33 -2.49 -0.04 11.11
CA SER A 33 -3.08 1.30 11.13
C SER A 33 -3.36 1.84 12.54
N ARG A 34 -3.37 0.98 13.57
CA ARG A 34 -3.58 1.41 14.96
C ARG A 34 -2.36 2.14 15.52
N ASP A 35 -1.16 1.72 15.12
CA ASP A 35 0.08 2.42 15.49
C ASP A 35 0.33 3.57 14.51
N HIS A 36 0.03 4.79 14.95
CA HIS A 36 0.12 5.98 14.13
C HIS A 36 1.55 6.28 13.65
N LEU A 37 2.58 5.96 14.44
CA LEU A 37 3.97 6.22 14.06
C LEU A 37 4.43 5.26 12.97
N THR A 38 4.17 3.96 13.16
CA THR A 38 4.49 2.93 12.18
C THR A 38 3.69 3.14 10.90
N TYR A 39 2.39 3.45 11.02
CA TYR A 39 1.53 3.69 9.88
C TYR A 39 1.92 4.95 9.09
N LYS A 40 2.30 6.04 9.78
CA LYS A 40 2.82 7.26 9.13
C LYS A 40 4.09 6.97 8.32
N LYS A 41 5.02 6.20 8.88
CA LYS A 41 6.24 5.77 8.16
C LYS A 41 5.90 4.92 6.93
N LEU A 42 4.96 3.98 7.08
CA LEU A 42 4.50 3.12 5.99
C LEU A 42 3.87 3.94 4.86
N LEU A 43 2.95 4.86 5.18
CA LEU A 43 2.33 5.75 4.20
C LEU A 43 3.37 6.54 3.41
N LYS A 44 4.39 7.08 4.09
CA LYS A 44 5.49 7.78 3.41
C LYS A 44 6.19 6.88 2.39
N THR A 45 6.58 5.69 2.82
CA THR A 45 7.29 4.74 1.95
C THR A 45 6.44 4.32 0.76
N LEU A 46 5.14 4.07 0.95
CA LEU A 46 4.21 3.73 -0.13
C LEU A 46 4.02 4.87 -1.13
N ILE A 47 3.88 6.10 -0.65
CA ILE A 47 3.78 7.29 -1.51
C ILE A 47 5.07 7.43 -2.34
N VAL A 48 6.24 7.41 -1.71
CA VAL A 48 7.54 7.51 -2.42
C VAL A 48 7.70 6.38 -3.45
N GLN A 49 7.35 5.15 -3.08
CA GLN A 49 7.40 4.00 -3.99
C GLN A 49 6.51 4.20 -5.23
N SER A 50 5.29 4.71 -5.03
CA SER A 50 4.36 4.97 -6.13
C SER A 50 4.89 6.06 -7.07
N LEU A 51 5.45 7.14 -6.53
CA LEU A 51 6.04 8.23 -7.31
C LEU A 51 7.24 7.77 -8.13
N LEU A 52 8.12 6.94 -7.55
CA LEU A 52 9.27 6.36 -8.27
C LEU A 52 8.85 5.43 -9.41
N ARG A 53 7.68 4.79 -9.30
CA ARG A 53 7.14 3.91 -10.34
C ARG A 53 6.44 4.68 -11.45
N LEU A 54 5.66 5.72 -11.11
CA LEU A 54 4.91 6.54 -12.07
C LEU A 54 5.83 7.47 -12.86
N LYS A 55 6.74 8.19 -12.19
CA LYS A 55 7.65 9.20 -12.79
C LYS A 55 6.94 10.29 -13.61
N GLU A 56 5.71 10.62 -13.22
CA GLU A 56 4.90 11.66 -13.86
C GLU A 56 5.09 13.03 -13.19
N PRO A 57 4.93 14.13 -13.94
CA PRO A 57 5.09 15.48 -13.41
C PRO A 57 4.00 15.89 -12.41
N ALA A 58 2.84 15.24 -12.44
CA ALA A 58 1.72 15.47 -11.52
C ALA A 58 1.05 14.14 -11.20
N VAL A 59 0.63 13.94 -9.95
CA VAL A 59 0.06 12.65 -9.49
C VAL A 59 -1.12 12.91 -8.57
N LEU A 60 -2.23 12.25 -8.88
CA LEU A 60 -3.47 12.31 -8.12
C LEU A 60 -3.42 11.28 -6.98
N LEU A 61 -3.45 11.74 -5.72
CA LEU A 61 -3.41 10.84 -4.57
C LEU A 61 -4.82 10.66 -4.01
N ARG A 62 -5.27 9.40 -3.95
CA ARG A 62 -6.51 9.00 -3.28
C ARG A 62 -6.17 8.36 -1.94
N CYS A 63 -6.78 8.85 -0.87
CA CYS A 63 -6.63 8.30 0.47
C CYS A 63 -8.00 8.14 1.14
N ARG A 64 -8.04 7.45 2.28
CA ARG A 64 -9.26 7.37 3.09
C ARG A 64 -9.47 8.70 3.80
N LYS A 65 -10.73 9.04 4.07
CA LYS A 65 -11.09 10.27 4.82
C LYS A 65 -10.36 10.38 6.16
N GLU A 66 -10.21 9.25 6.86
CA GLU A 66 -9.53 9.16 8.15
C GLU A 66 -8.03 9.42 8.07
N ASP A 67 -7.41 9.13 6.91
CA ASP A 67 -5.97 9.24 6.72
C ASP A 67 -5.55 10.62 6.18
N LEU A 68 -6.50 11.50 5.84
CA LEU A 68 -6.24 12.78 5.18
C LEU A 68 -5.19 13.60 5.94
N GLN A 69 -5.35 13.75 7.25
CA GLN A 69 -4.44 14.52 8.10
C GLN A 69 -3.03 13.91 8.14
N LEU A 70 -2.94 12.57 8.20
CA LEU A 70 -1.65 11.87 8.21
C LEU A 70 -0.94 12.01 6.87
N VAL A 71 -1.70 11.92 5.77
CA VAL A 71 -1.18 12.08 4.41
C VAL A 71 -0.64 13.50 4.23
N ASP A 72 -1.39 14.54 4.60
CA ASP A 72 -0.95 15.94 4.49
C ASP A 72 0.38 16.19 5.23
N LEU A 73 0.54 15.61 6.42
CA LEU A 73 1.79 15.71 7.20
C LEU A 73 2.97 14.97 6.57
N VAL A 74 2.71 13.96 5.74
CA VAL A 74 3.73 13.09 5.14
C VAL A 74 4.11 13.56 3.74
N LEU A 75 3.23 14.24 3.02
CA LEU A 75 3.42 14.66 1.63
C LEU A 75 4.72 15.42 1.41
N GLU A 76 5.04 16.39 2.26
CA GLU A 76 6.26 17.19 2.12
C GLU A 76 7.53 16.35 2.33
N SER A 77 7.51 15.44 3.31
CA SER A 77 8.61 14.50 3.55
C SER A 77 8.77 13.52 2.39
N ALA A 78 7.66 13.02 1.83
CA ALA A 78 7.66 12.11 0.69
C ALA A 78 8.17 12.78 -0.59
N ARG A 79 7.79 14.04 -0.86
CA ARG A 79 8.30 14.83 -2.00
C ARG A 79 9.81 15.00 -1.92
N ASN A 80 10.33 15.37 -0.75
CA ASN A 80 11.77 15.52 -0.53
C ASN A 80 12.51 14.18 -0.71
N GLU A 81 11.98 13.08 -0.19
CA GLU A 81 12.58 11.76 -0.35
C GLU A 81 12.54 11.28 -1.82
N TYR A 82 11.44 11.55 -2.53
CA TYR A 82 11.34 11.27 -3.96
C TYR A 82 12.36 12.10 -4.75
N ALA A 83 12.49 13.40 -4.50
CA ALA A 83 13.45 14.26 -5.19
C ALA A 83 14.91 13.83 -4.95
N ASN A 84 15.22 13.30 -3.77
CA ASN A 84 16.55 12.77 -3.46
C ASN A 84 16.84 11.46 -4.21
N LYS A 85 15.84 10.58 -4.37
CA LYS A 85 15.99 9.27 -5.03
C LYS A 85 15.89 9.36 -6.55
N ALA A 86 14.97 10.17 -7.05
CA ALA A 86 14.83 10.49 -8.45
C ALA A 86 15.88 11.53 -8.79
N ARG A 87 17.01 11.11 -9.38
CA ARG A 87 18.11 11.97 -9.88
C ARG A 87 17.69 13.16 -10.79
N ASN A 88 16.41 13.33 -11.08
CA ASN A 88 15.82 14.39 -11.89
C ASN A 88 15.20 15.47 -10.99
N GLN A 89 15.85 16.63 -10.89
CA GLN A 89 15.40 17.82 -10.14
C GLN A 89 14.14 18.50 -10.71
N ASN A 90 13.61 18.00 -11.83
CA ASN A 90 12.56 18.65 -12.62
C ASN A 90 11.13 18.37 -12.11
N ASN A 91 10.95 17.52 -11.10
CA ASN A 91 9.62 17.14 -10.60
C ASN A 91 9.33 17.69 -9.19
N LYS A 92 9.73 18.94 -8.93
CA LYS A 92 9.35 19.67 -7.70
C LYS A 92 7.86 20.04 -7.68
N ASN A 93 7.19 19.96 -8.85
CA ASN A 93 5.81 20.39 -9.05
C ASN A 93 4.82 19.22 -9.12
N THR A 94 5.09 18.08 -8.46
CA THR A 94 4.07 17.04 -8.32
C THR A 94 2.89 17.61 -7.56
N LEU A 95 1.86 18.02 -8.31
CA LEU A 95 0.58 18.48 -7.82
C LEU A 95 -0.14 17.25 -7.26
N PHE A 96 -0.19 17.15 -5.93
CA PHE A 96 -1.09 16.24 -5.25
C PHE A 96 -2.45 16.93 -5.18
N VAL A 97 -3.39 16.45 -5.99
CA VAL A 97 -4.79 16.81 -5.78
C VAL A 97 -5.40 15.67 -4.94
N PRO A 98 -5.72 15.90 -3.66
CA PRO A 98 -6.38 14.89 -2.86
C PRO A 98 -7.80 14.71 -3.41
N ILE A 99 -8.15 13.50 -3.85
CA ILE A 99 -9.55 13.14 -4.06
C ILE A 99 -10.00 12.37 -2.82
N THR A 100 -11.01 12.92 -2.15
CA THR A 100 -11.71 12.33 -1.01
C THR A 100 -12.65 11.20 -1.43
#